data_AF-K5VBL3-F1
#
_entry.id   AF-K5VBL3-F1
#
_cell.length_a   1.000
_cell.length_b   1.000
_cell.length_c   1.000
_cell.angle_alpha   90.00
_cell.angle_beta   90.00
_cell.angle_gamma   90.00
#
_symmetry.space_group_name_H-M   'P 1'
#
loop_
_entity.id
_entity.type
_entity.pdbx_description
1 polymer ?
#
loop_
_entity_poly.entity_id
_entity_poly.type
_entity_poly.pdbx_seq_one_letter_code
_entity_poly.pdbx_strand_id
1 'polypeptide(L)'
;MPSASSATAFRDELEQFANANSSPPGSPRQPATVLGKRIRPAESTNDTSPTHSTAQPAASTNTVNRNVLKYAKRLGAKTKLRAEQQEKLNSFATDSSATQEMKTFSLLLAIQQRQDEFITMQAPWEPSDELIANIRNYTMGVLLSSRLATYKGVVPNNYVMGILKRYQFDLPADIERNHGRWSKVIKAIQNEMTEQRAKIKKTCANACLT
;
A
#
# COMPACT_ATOMS: atom_id res chain seq x y z
N MET A 1 20.86 13.92 47.71
CA MET A 1 19.83 14.94 47.47
C MET A 1 19.82 15.29 45.97
N PRO A 2 19.03 14.61 45.12
CA PRO A 2 18.80 15.06 43.75
C PRO A 2 17.55 15.94 43.67
N SER A 3 17.69 16.98 42.85
CA SER A 3 16.84 18.15 42.67
C SER A 3 15.42 17.84 42.16
N ALA A 4 14.43 18.52 42.74
CA ALA A 4 12.99 18.46 42.43
C ALA A 4 12.59 19.08 41.07
N SER A 5 13.54 19.44 40.21
CA SER A 5 13.28 20.22 38.99
C SER A 5 12.78 19.42 37.78
N SER A 6 12.82 18.08 37.81
CA SER A 6 12.45 17.23 36.66
C SER A 6 10.97 16.78 36.70
N ALA A 7 10.36 16.75 37.88
CA ALA A 7 8.97 16.29 38.05
C ALA A 7 7.94 17.35 37.62
N THR A 8 8.30 18.63 37.63
CA THR A 8 7.46 19.73 37.14
C THR A 8 7.39 19.76 35.62
N ALA A 9 8.48 19.45 34.92
CA ALA A 9 8.51 19.43 33.45
C ALA A 9 7.58 18.35 32.84
N PHE A 10 7.49 17.18 33.48
CA PHE A 10 6.60 16.10 33.02
C PHE A 10 5.11 16.39 33.26
N ARG A 11 4.81 17.27 34.22
CA ARG A 11 3.44 17.64 34.58
C ARG A 11 2.90 18.74 33.65
N ASP A 12 3.74 19.69 33.25
CA ASP A 12 3.37 20.76 32.32
C ASP A 12 3.15 20.25 30.89
N GLU A 13 3.85 19.19 30.46
CA GLU A 13 3.57 18.55 29.17
C GLU A 13 2.17 17.90 29.13
N LEU A 14 1.70 17.35 30.25
CA LEU A 14 0.39 16.71 30.37
C LEU A 14 -0.78 17.69 30.24
N GLU A 15 -0.61 18.94 30.67
CA GLU A 15 -1.66 19.97 30.54
C GLU A 15 -1.74 20.54 29.11
N GLN A 16 -0.64 20.51 28.36
CA GLN A 16 -0.63 20.92 26.95
C GLN A 16 -1.37 19.93 26.04
N PHE A 17 -1.51 18.66 26.44
CA PHE A 17 -2.32 17.65 25.73
C PHE A 17 -3.84 17.85 25.87
N ALA A 18 -4.33 18.60 26.86
CA ALA A 18 -5.77 18.75 27.10
C ALA A 18 -6.46 19.85 26.26
N ASN A 19 -5.71 20.84 25.74
CA ASN A 19 -6.30 22.05 25.15
C ASN A 19 -6.19 22.17 23.60
N ALA A 20 -5.67 21.16 22.89
CA ALA A 20 -5.42 21.27 21.45
C ALA A 20 -6.59 20.84 20.53
N ASN A 21 -7.74 20.43 21.06
CA ASN A 21 -8.90 20.03 20.25
C ASN A 21 -9.86 21.21 20.01
N SER A 22 -9.55 22.03 19.00
CA SER A 22 -10.55 22.86 18.33
C SER A 22 -10.22 23.00 16.83
N SER A 23 -10.88 22.19 16.00
CA SER A 23 -10.95 22.40 14.54
C SER A 23 -12.03 23.43 14.21
N PRO A 24 -11.82 24.25 13.16
CA PRO A 24 -12.91 24.43 12.20
C PRO A 24 -12.46 24.39 10.72
N PRO A 25 -13.43 24.31 9.78
CA PRO A 25 -13.31 23.56 8.52
C PRO A 25 -13.09 24.47 7.29
N GLY A 26 -12.73 23.89 6.14
CA GLY A 26 -12.79 24.64 4.88
C GLY A 26 -12.15 23.97 3.67
N SER A 27 -12.93 23.19 2.92
CA SER A 27 -12.73 23.06 1.47
C SER A 27 -13.11 24.39 0.80
N PRO A 28 -12.42 24.77 -0.29
CA PRO A 28 -13.17 25.12 -1.48
C PRO A 28 -12.62 24.49 -2.77
N ARG A 29 -13.54 23.77 -3.41
CA ARG A 29 -13.70 23.54 -4.84
C ARG A 29 -13.42 24.82 -5.65
N GLN A 30 -12.63 24.74 -6.73
CA GLN A 30 -12.59 25.78 -7.76
C GLN A 30 -13.00 25.24 -9.15
N PRO A 31 -13.67 26.08 -9.97
CA PRO A 31 -14.52 25.64 -11.08
C PRO A 31 -13.85 25.66 -12.47
N ALA A 32 -14.57 25.03 -13.41
CA ALA A 32 -14.31 24.98 -14.84
C ALA A 32 -14.16 26.36 -15.49
N THR A 33 -13.14 26.51 -16.34
CA THR A 33 -12.99 27.68 -17.21
C THR A 33 -13.70 27.46 -18.54
N VAL A 34 -14.59 28.41 -18.81
CA VAL A 34 -15.62 28.46 -19.85
C VAL A 34 -15.07 28.82 -21.23
N LEU A 35 -15.76 28.27 -22.23
CA LEU A 35 -15.78 28.60 -23.66
C LEU A 35 -15.47 30.05 -24.04
N GLY A 36 -14.49 30.22 -24.93
CA GLY A 36 -14.25 31.44 -25.69
C GLY A 36 -15.04 31.47 -27.01
N LYS A 37 -16.00 32.37 -27.04
CA LYS A 37 -16.92 32.83 -28.11
C LYS A 37 -16.16 33.19 -29.41
N ARG A 38 -16.55 32.61 -30.57
CA ARG A 38 -16.25 33.21 -31.89
C ARG A 38 -17.55 33.65 -32.57
N ILE A 39 -17.56 34.93 -32.91
CA ILE A 39 -18.63 35.74 -33.49
C ILE A 39 -18.95 35.28 -34.91
N ARG A 40 -20.25 35.10 -35.21
CA ARG A 40 -20.82 35.04 -36.58
C ARG A 40 -21.20 36.47 -37.01
N PRO A 41 -21.02 36.81 -38.29
CA PRO A 41 -21.97 37.64 -39.01
C PRO A 41 -22.87 36.79 -39.90
N ALA A 42 -24.12 37.22 -40.02
CA ALA A 42 -25.17 36.63 -40.84
C ALA A 42 -25.47 37.56 -42.03
N GLU A 43 -25.75 36.96 -43.20
CA GLU A 43 -26.56 37.42 -44.35
C GLU A 43 -26.36 36.38 -45.47
N SER A 44 -27.30 36.00 -46.34
CA SER A 44 -28.76 36.04 -46.42
C SER A 44 -29.16 35.02 -47.51
N THR A 45 -30.25 34.28 -47.29
CA THR A 45 -31.25 33.77 -48.26
C THR A 45 -30.81 33.18 -49.62
N ASN A 46 -31.12 31.89 -49.84
CA ASN A 46 -32.12 31.47 -50.84
C ASN A 46 -32.51 29.99 -50.71
N ASP A 47 -33.83 29.75 -50.71
CA ASP A 47 -34.51 28.46 -50.84
C ASP A 47 -34.20 27.79 -52.18
N THR A 48 -34.16 26.45 -52.19
CA THR A 48 -34.81 25.53 -53.15
C THR A 48 -34.27 24.10 -52.95
N SER A 49 -35.12 23.18 -52.47
CA SER A 49 -34.94 21.72 -52.68
C SER A 49 -35.63 21.33 -54.00
N PRO A 50 -35.62 20.08 -54.52
CA PRO A 50 -34.87 18.86 -54.14
C PRO A 50 -34.30 18.09 -55.35
N THR A 51 -33.19 17.35 -55.26
CA THR A 51 -33.02 16.14 -56.09
C THR A 51 -31.92 15.18 -55.62
N HIS A 52 -32.29 13.90 -55.52
CA HIS A 52 -31.50 12.66 -55.60
C HIS A 52 -29.98 12.71 -55.37
N SER A 53 -29.50 11.98 -54.35
CA SER A 53 -28.27 11.17 -54.47
C SER A 53 -28.24 10.04 -53.45
N THR A 54 -28.47 8.84 -53.99
CA THR A 54 -27.76 7.58 -53.76
C THR A 54 -27.02 7.39 -52.44
N ALA A 55 -27.42 6.33 -51.74
CA ALA A 55 -26.71 5.75 -50.60
C ALA A 55 -25.20 5.64 -50.86
N GLN A 56 -24.42 6.29 -50.02
CA GLN A 56 -22.97 6.17 -49.99
C GLN A 56 -22.59 5.34 -48.75
N PRO A 57 -21.92 4.18 -48.90
CA PRO A 57 -21.45 3.43 -47.74
C PRO A 57 -20.34 4.24 -47.05
N ALA A 58 -20.50 4.46 -45.74
CA ALA A 58 -19.50 5.06 -44.90
C ALA A 58 -18.26 4.15 -44.84
N ALA A 59 -17.33 4.35 -45.77
CA ALA A 59 -15.98 3.84 -45.64
C ALA A 59 -15.30 4.64 -44.52
N SER A 60 -15.29 4.08 -43.33
CA SER A 60 -14.47 4.55 -42.21
C SER A 60 -13.00 4.44 -42.61
N THR A 61 -12.47 5.48 -43.25
CA THR A 61 -11.06 5.56 -43.61
C THR A 61 -10.25 5.68 -42.33
N ASN A 62 -9.58 4.58 -41.97
CA ASN A 62 -8.62 4.51 -40.90
C ASN A 62 -7.38 5.31 -41.33
N THR A 63 -7.44 6.65 -41.23
CA THR A 63 -6.33 7.53 -41.56
C THR A 63 -5.26 7.33 -40.49
N VAL A 64 -4.25 6.51 -40.78
CA VAL A 64 -3.09 6.32 -39.92
C VAL A 64 -2.51 7.69 -39.62
N ASN A 65 -2.70 8.15 -38.39
CA ASN A 65 -2.35 9.50 -37.99
C ASN A 65 -0.83 9.55 -37.85
N ARG A 66 -0.14 9.95 -38.93
CA ARG A 66 1.34 9.95 -39.09
C ARG A 66 2.06 10.67 -37.93
N ASN A 67 1.36 11.57 -37.25
CA ASN A 67 1.79 12.28 -36.06
C ASN A 67 1.91 11.37 -34.82
N VAL A 68 0.97 10.46 -34.63
CA VAL A 68 0.96 9.49 -33.51
C VAL A 68 2.14 8.52 -33.64
N LEU A 69 2.44 8.07 -34.85
CA LEU A 69 3.61 7.21 -35.09
C LEU A 69 4.95 7.93 -34.82
N LYS A 70 5.07 9.21 -35.22
CA LYS A 70 6.27 10.02 -34.88
C LYS A 70 6.40 10.20 -33.37
N TYR A 71 5.29 10.43 -32.68
CA TYR A 71 5.27 10.55 -31.23
C TYR A 71 5.66 9.23 -30.54
N ALA A 72 5.12 8.10 -30.99
CA ALA A 72 5.47 6.76 -30.48
C ALA A 72 6.97 6.44 -30.63
N LYS A 73 7.58 6.81 -31.76
CA LYS A 73 9.04 6.68 -31.96
C LYS A 73 9.84 7.55 -31.00
N ARG A 74 9.44 8.81 -30.80
CA ARG A 74 10.09 9.73 -29.86
C ARG A 74 9.95 9.25 -28.41
N LEU A 75 8.77 8.76 -28.04
CA LEU A 75 8.51 8.21 -26.71
C LEU A 75 9.38 6.97 -26.47
N GLY A 76 9.42 6.09 -27.47
CA GLY A 76 10.30 4.95 -27.57
C GLY A 76 11.78 5.22 -27.26
N ALA A 77 12.34 6.18 -27.97
CA ALA A 77 13.72 6.62 -27.79
C ALA A 77 13.95 7.23 -26.39
N LYS A 78 12.97 7.96 -25.85
CA LYS A 78 13.06 8.56 -24.51
C LYS A 78 13.06 7.50 -23.41
N THR A 79 12.26 6.44 -23.56
CA THR A 79 12.14 5.36 -22.57
C THR A 79 13.16 4.23 -22.76
N LYS A 80 14.08 4.34 -23.72
CA LYS A 80 15.10 3.32 -24.04
C LYS A 80 14.50 1.91 -24.19
N LEU A 81 13.36 1.83 -24.88
CA LEU A 81 12.68 0.55 -25.12
C LEU A 81 13.54 -0.36 -26.01
N ARG A 82 13.49 -1.67 -25.76
CA ARG A 82 14.19 -2.67 -26.58
C ARG A 82 13.59 -2.69 -27.99
N ALA A 83 14.35 -3.13 -29.00
CA ALA A 83 13.91 -3.12 -30.41
C ALA A 83 12.53 -3.80 -30.62
N GLU A 84 12.30 -4.94 -29.97
CA GLU A 84 11.02 -5.67 -30.02
C GLU A 84 9.85 -4.91 -29.38
N GLN A 85 10.11 -4.16 -28.31
CA GLN A 85 9.09 -3.36 -27.63
C GLN A 85 8.76 -2.11 -28.43
N GLN A 86 9.75 -1.56 -29.14
CA GLN A 86 9.57 -0.44 -30.05
C GLN A 86 8.68 -0.79 -31.23
N GLU A 87 8.83 -1.99 -31.80
CA GLU A 87 7.98 -2.50 -32.87
C GLU A 87 6.53 -2.70 -32.41
N LYS A 88 6.34 -3.26 -31.20
CA LYS A 88 5.02 -3.40 -30.57
C LYS A 88 4.33 -2.05 -30.32
N LEU A 89 5.09 -1.03 -29.90
CA LEU A 89 4.57 0.32 -29.71
C LEU A 89 4.20 1.00 -31.03
N ASN A 90 5.01 0.81 -32.08
CA ASN A 90 4.73 1.35 -33.41
C ASN A 90 3.51 0.69 -34.05
N SER A 91 3.34 -0.63 -33.92
CA SER A 91 2.16 -1.36 -34.39
C SER A 91 0.90 -0.96 -33.63
N PHE A 92 0.99 -0.80 -32.30
CA PHE A 92 -0.10 -0.28 -31.47
C PHE A 92 -0.56 1.12 -31.94
N ALA A 93 0.39 2.00 -32.29
CA ALA A 93 0.09 3.34 -32.81
C ALA A 93 -0.58 3.34 -34.20
N THR A 94 -0.50 2.25 -34.95
CA THR A 94 -1.12 2.10 -36.28
C THR A 94 -2.48 1.39 -36.24
N ASP A 95 -2.81 0.70 -35.15
CA ASP A 95 -4.06 -0.05 -35.01
C ASP A 95 -5.27 0.87 -34.78
N SER A 96 -6.48 0.35 -35.03
CA SER A 96 -7.74 1.03 -34.69
C SER A 96 -7.94 1.13 -33.17
N SER A 97 -8.76 2.10 -32.72
CA SER A 97 -9.05 2.32 -31.28
C SER A 97 -9.53 1.05 -30.58
N ALA A 98 -10.46 0.30 -31.20
CA ALA A 98 -10.98 -0.95 -30.63
C ALA A 98 -9.87 -2.02 -30.46
N THR A 99 -8.96 -2.11 -31.43
CA THR A 99 -7.83 -3.05 -31.34
C THR A 99 -6.80 -2.61 -30.29
N GLN A 100 -6.58 -1.30 -30.14
CA GLN A 100 -5.74 -0.74 -29.08
C GLN A 100 -6.31 -1.07 -27.70
N GLU A 101 -7.61 -0.85 -27.49
CA GLU A 101 -8.30 -1.17 -26.23
C GLU A 101 -8.20 -2.66 -25.89
N MET A 102 -8.43 -3.55 -26.86
CA MET A 102 -8.28 -5.00 -26.66
C MET A 102 -6.84 -5.38 -26.29
N LYS A 103 -5.82 -4.78 -26.94
CA LYS A 103 -4.42 -5.01 -26.61
C LYS A 103 -4.07 -4.53 -25.20
N THR A 104 -4.60 -3.39 -24.78
CA THR A 104 -4.41 -2.87 -23.41
C THR A 104 -5.07 -3.78 -22.38
N PHE A 105 -6.30 -4.25 -22.62
CA PHE A 105 -6.99 -5.17 -21.72
C PHE A 105 -6.26 -6.52 -21.61
N SER A 106 -5.79 -7.07 -22.74
CA SER A 106 -4.96 -8.28 -22.76
C SER A 106 -3.67 -8.11 -21.94
N LEU A 107 -2.98 -6.98 -22.08
CA LEU A 107 -1.78 -6.70 -21.30
C LEU A 107 -2.08 -6.59 -19.81
N LEU A 108 -3.22 -5.98 -19.45
CA LEU A 108 -3.66 -5.88 -18.06
C LEU A 108 -3.89 -7.27 -17.44
N LEU A 109 -4.56 -8.18 -18.16
CA LEU A 109 -4.76 -9.56 -17.74
C LEU A 109 -3.42 -10.31 -17.59
N ALA A 110 -2.49 -10.13 -18.53
CA ALA A 110 -1.17 -10.76 -18.45
C ALA A 110 -0.35 -10.25 -17.23
N ILE A 111 -0.49 -8.97 -16.88
CA ILE A 111 0.13 -8.41 -15.68
C ILE A 111 -0.51 -9.01 -14.42
N GLN A 112 -1.84 -9.14 -14.38
CA GLN A 112 -2.55 -9.76 -13.26
C GLN A 112 -2.10 -11.21 -13.06
N GLN A 113 -2.03 -12.00 -14.14
CA GLN A 113 -1.55 -13.38 -14.07
C GLN A 113 -0.12 -13.46 -13.50
N ARG A 114 0.79 -12.60 -13.99
CA ARG A 114 2.16 -12.54 -13.44
C ARG A 114 2.18 -12.14 -11.96
N GLN A 115 1.28 -11.26 -11.52
CA GLN A 115 1.17 -10.90 -10.10
C GLN A 115 0.72 -12.09 -9.26
N ASP A 116 -0.26 -12.86 -9.73
CA ASP A 116 -0.73 -14.07 -9.05
C ASP A 116 0.39 -15.14 -8.98
N GLU A 117 1.18 -15.27 -10.04
CA GLU A 117 2.39 -16.10 -10.06
C GLU A 117 3.44 -15.60 -9.03
N PHE A 118 3.69 -14.29 -8.94
CA PHE A 118 4.59 -13.75 -7.92
C PHE A 118 4.11 -13.98 -6.49
N ILE A 119 2.80 -13.87 -6.24
CA ILE A 119 2.21 -14.13 -4.93
C ILE A 119 2.36 -15.61 -4.57
N THR A 120 2.16 -16.52 -5.53
CA THR A 120 2.26 -17.97 -5.30
C THR A 120 3.69 -18.47 -5.19
N MET A 121 4.65 -17.86 -5.89
CA MET A 121 6.07 -18.22 -5.82
C MET A 121 6.80 -17.63 -4.60
N GLN A 122 6.20 -16.64 -3.92
CA GLN A 122 6.84 -16.04 -2.75
C GLN A 122 6.86 -17.05 -1.59
N ALA A 123 8.06 -17.37 -1.09
CA ALA A 123 8.21 -18.26 0.05
C ALA A 123 7.38 -17.76 1.25
N PRO A 124 6.68 -18.65 1.98
CA PRO A 124 5.96 -18.27 3.19
C PRO A 124 6.91 -17.56 4.15
N TRP A 125 6.57 -16.33 4.53
CA TRP A 125 7.39 -15.56 5.45
C TRP A 125 7.46 -16.27 6.81
N GLU A 126 8.67 -16.44 7.34
CA GLU A 126 8.91 -16.95 8.70
C GLU A 126 9.59 -15.86 9.55
N PRO A 127 9.36 -15.83 10.88
CA PRO A 127 10.10 -14.98 11.79
C PRO A 127 11.60 -15.26 11.70
N SER A 128 12.44 -14.23 11.75
CA SER A 128 13.90 -14.40 11.82
C SER A 128 14.31 -15.01 13.17
N ASP A 129 15.44 -15.72 13.19
CA ASP A 129 15.98 -16.32 14.42
C ASP A 129 16.30 -15.25 15.48
N GLU A 130 16.75 -14.07 15.05
CA GLU A 130 16.99 -12.91 15.91
C GLU A 130 15.70 -12.39 16.55
N LEU A 131 14.61 -12.32 15.78
CA LEU A 131 13.30 -11.97 16.30
C LEU A 131 12.83 -12.99 17.36
N ILE A 132 13.04 -14.29 17.13
CA ILE A 132 12.70 -15.33 18.10
C ILE A 132 13.54 -15.18 19.39
N ALA A 133 14.83 -14.94 19.28
CA ALA A 133 15.71 -14.70 20.43
C ALA A 133 15.26 -13.47 21.26
N ASN A 134 14.88 -12.39 20.57
CA ASN A 134 14.34 -11.19 21.20
C ASN A 134 13.00 -11.46 21.90
N ILE A 135 12.07 -12.17 21.24
CA ILE A 135 10.80 -12.60 21.83
C ILE A 135 11.05 -13.39 23.12
N ARG A 136 11.99 -14.33 23.11
CA ARG A 136 12.35 -15.13 24.27
C ARG A 136 12.87 -14.28 25.44
N ASN A 137 13.76 -13.34 25.17
CA ASN A 137 14.32 -12.44 26.18
C ASN A 137 13.25 -11.56 26.83
N TYR A 138 12.39 -10.93 26.03
CA TYR A 138 11.30 -10.09 26.53
C TYR A 138 10.22 -10.91 27.23
N THR A 139 9.93 -12.11 26.76
CA THR A 139 9.00 -13.04 27.41
C THR A 139 9.46 -13.37 28.83
N MET A 140 10.74 -13.68 29.01
CA MET A 140 11.31 -13.92 30.34
C MET A 140 11.18 -12.67 31.23
N GLY A 141 11.55 -11.49 30.71
CA GLY A 141 11.45 -10.23 31.45
C GLY A 141 10.02 -9.88 31.88
N VAL A 142 9.02 -10.14 31.03
CA VAL A 142 7.61 -9.91 31.34
C VAL A 142 7.11 -10.89 32.40
N LEU A 143 7.46 -12.18 32.30
CA LEU A 143 7.02 -13.20 33.26
C LEU A 143 7.61 -13.01 34.66
N LEU A 144 8.80 -12.42 34.76
CA LEU A 144 9.45 -12.10 36.04
C LEU A 144 9.10 -10.70 36.59
N SER A 145 8.28 -9.93 35.86
CA SER A 145 7.88 -8.59 36.28
C SER A 145 6.88 -8.63 37.45
N SER A 146 7.17 -7.89 38.52
CA SER A 146 6.29 -7.77 39.69
C SER A 146 4.98 -7.02 39.41
N ARG A 147 4.90 -6.29 38.29
CA ARG A 147 3.70 -5.54 37.88
C ARG A 147 2.73 -6.37 37.04
N LEU A 148 3.04 -7.65 36.81
CA LEU A 148 2.20 -8.52 36.01
C LEU A 148 1.01 -9.01 36.85
N ALA A 149 -0.20 -8.55 36.51
CA ALA A 149 -1.41 -8.91 37.24
C ALA A 149 -1.77 -10.41 37.12
N THR A 150 -1.47 -11.04 35.98
CA THR A 150 -1.78 -12.45 35.72
C THR A 150 -0.67 -13.11 34.93
N TYR A 151 -0.22 -14.28 35.38
CA TYR A 151 0.86 -15.04 34.75
C TYR A 151 0.44 -15.82 33.49
N LYS A 152 -0.87 -16.01 33.28
CA LYS A 152 -1.45 -16.75 32.15
C LYS A 152 -2.50 -15.89 31.47
N GLY A 153 -2.64 -16.06 30.15
CA GLY A 153 -3.70 -15.47 29.35
C GLY A 153 -3.19 -14.43 28.37
N VAL A 154 -4.06 -13.52 27.98
CA VAL A 154 -3.79 -12.53 26.93
C VAL A 154 -2.94 -11.36 27.44
N VAL A 155 -3.00 -11.08 28.75
CA VAL A 155 -2.32 -9.93 29.37
C VAL A 155 -0.79 -9.96 29.19
N PRO A 156 -0.06 -11.04 29.52
CA PRO A 156 1.39 -11.12 29.26
C PRO A 156 1.74 -11.01 27.77
N ASN A 157 0.92 -11.62 26.90
CA ASN A 157 1.13 -11.56 25.45
C ASN A 157 1.02 -10.13 24.93
N ASN A 158 0.05 -9.36 25.42
CA ASN A 158 -0.13 -7.97 25.04
C ASN A 158 1.05 -7.09 25.47
N TYR A 159 1.65 -7.36 26.63
CA TYR A 159 2.86 -6.63 27.06
C TYR A 159 4.04 -6.89 26.13
N VAL A 160 4.33 -8.17 25.83
CA VAL A 160 5.41 -8.52 24.89
C VAL A 160 5.13 -7.94 23.50
N MET A 161 3.89 -8.03 23.02
CA MET A 161 3.47 -7.45 21.76
C MET A 161 3.65 -5.93 21.71
N GLY A 162 3.32 -5.22 22.79
CA GLY A 162 3.54 -3.78 22.92
C GLY A 162 5.02 -3.39 22.89
N ILE A 163 5.88 -4.19 23.53
CA ILE A 163 7.34 -4.00 23.49
C ILE A 163 7.85 -4.20 22.05
N LEU A 164 7.46 -5.29 21.39
CA LEU A 164 7.86 -5.58 20.00
C LEU A 164 7.44 -4.46 19.03
N LYS A 165 6.22 -3.93 19.17
CA LYS A 165 5.73 -2.81 18.36
C LYS A 165 6.53 -1.52 18.57
N ARG A 166 6.94 -1.25 19.81
CA ARG A 166 7.65 -0.02 20.16
C ARG A 166 9.08 -0.01 19.63
N TYR A 167 9.76 -1.15 19.69
CA TYR A 167 11.16 -1.24 19.31
C TYR A 167 11.39 -1.73 17.88
N GLN A 168 10.37 -2.27 17.20
CA GLN A 168 10.41 -2.70 15.80
C GLN A 168 11.63 -3.57 15.44
N PHE A 169 12.08 -4.43 16.36
CA PHE A 169 13.22 -5.32 16.11
C PHE A 169 12.90 -6.30 14.97
N ASP A 170 13.59 -6.19 13.84
CA ASP A 170 13.47 -7.04 12.64
C ASP A 170 12.05 -7.28 12.13
N LEU A 171 11.10 -6.41 12.51
CA LEU A 171 9.74 -6.46 12.01
C LEU A 171 9.68 -5.70 10.68
N PRO A 172 9.20 -6.32 9.58
CA PRO A 172 8.98 -5.59 8.34
C PRO A 172 7.94 -4.48 8.56
N ALA A 173 8.19 -3.31 7.97
CA ALA A 173 7.44 -2.07 8.21
C ALA A 173 5.91 -2.16 7.98
N ASP A 174 5.44 -3.18 7.26
CA ASP A 174 4.03 -3.43 6.94
C ASP A 174 3.43 -4.70 7.60
N ILE A 175 4.10 -5.26 8.62
CA ILE A 175 3.64 -6.54 9.21
C ILE A 175 2.25 -6.45 9.84
N GLU A 176 1.85 -5.28 10.32
CA GLU A 176 0.53 -5.07 10.94
C GLU A 176 -0.62 -5.19 9.93
N ARG A 177 -0.36 -4.80 8.67
CA ARG A 177 -1.34 -4.91 7.59
C ARG A 177 -1.47 -6.36 7.11
N ASN A 178 -0.44 -7.18 7.29
CA ASN A 178 -0.47 -8.59 6.94
C ASN A 178 -0.83 -9.46 8.16
N HIS A 179 -2.13 -9.72 8.31
CA HIS A 179 -2.66 -10.57 9.38
C HIS A 179 -2.02 -11.97 9.44
N GLY A 180 -1.61 -12.53 8.30
CA GLY A 180 -0.97 -13.85 8.24
C GLY A 180 0.41 -13.85 8.90
N ARG A 181 1.26 -12.88 8.55
CA ARG A 181 2.59 -12.72 9.16
C ARG A 181 2.49 -12.36 10.63
N TRP A 182 1.59 -11.45 10.98
CA TRP A 182 1.35 -11.07 12.37
C TRP A 182 0.87 -12.25 13.23
N SER A 183 0.01 -13.11 12.68
CA SER A 183 -0.45 -14.32 13.38
C SER A 183 0.70 -15.29 13.68
N LYS A 184 1.72 -15.37 12.82
CA LYS A 184 2.92 -16.18 13.09
C LYS A 184 3.73 -15.62 14.26
N VAL A 185 3.90 -14.30 14.33
CA VAL A 185 4.57 -13.63 15.46
C VAL A 185 3.81 -13.87 16.77
N ILE A 186 2.48 -13.71 16.77
CA ILE A 186 1.65 -13.99 17.95
C ILE A 186 1.81 -15.45 18.42
N LYS A 187 1.81 -16.40 17.49
CA LYS A 187 2.04 -17.83 17.80
C LYS A 187 3.42 -18.06 18.41
N ALA A 188 4.47 -17.44 17.86
CA ALA A 188 5.82 -17.53 18.41
C ALA A 188 5.87 -17.02 19.86
N ILE A 189 5.25 -15.87 20.16
CA ILE A 189 5.14 -15.33 21.52
C ILE A 189 4.40 -16.29 22.45
N GLN A 190 3.28 -16.86 22.00
CA GLN A 190 2.48 -17.80 22.80
C GLN A 190 3.23 -19.09 23.14
N ASN A 191 4.01 -19.60 22.18
CA ASN A 191 4.86 -20.77 22.37
C ASN A 191 5.96 -20.48 23.39
N GLU A 192 6.72 -19.40 23.19
CA GLU A 192 7.78 -18.98 24.11
C GLU A 192 7.25 -18.71 25.52
N MET A 193 6.11 -18.04 25.65
CA MET A 193 5.42 -17.84 26.92
C MET A 193 5.12 -19.17 27.61
N THR A 194 4.72 -20.21 26.87
CA THR A 194 4.44 -21.52 27.43
C THR A 194 5.72 -22.23 27.89
N GLU A 195 6.78 -22.16 27.07
CA GLU A 195 8.08 -22.75 27.39
C GLU A 195 8.72 -22.10 28.61
N GLN A 196 8.78 -20.76 28.67
CA GLN A 196 9.36 -20.06 29.80
C GLN A 196 8.60 -20.31 31.10
N ARG A 197 7.25 -20.37 31.06
CA ARG A 197 6.47 -20.77 32.23
C ARG A 197 6.81 -22.18 32.72
N ALA A 198 6.94 -23.13 31.80
CA ALA A 198 7.33 -24.50 32.15
C ALA A 198 8.73 -24.55 32.76
N LYS A 199 9.67 -23.77 32.21
CA LYS A 199 11.04 -23.64 32.74
C LYS A 199 11.04 -23.08 34.16
N ILE A 200 10.34 -21.96 34.40
CA ILE A 200 10.22 -21.34 35.72
C ILE A 200 9.61 -22.34 36.72
N LYS A 201 8.52 -23.02 36.35
CA LYS A 201 7.90 -24.03 37.21
C LYS A 201 8.89 -25.13 37.62
N LYS A 202 9.67 -25.65 36.67
CA LYS A 202 10.70 -26.68 36.94
C LYS A 202 11.80 -26.16 37.87
N THR A 203 12.31 -24.95 37.61
CA THR A 203 13.36 -24.35 38.44
C THR A 203 12.90 -24.11 39.87
N CYS A 204 11.69 -23.56 40.07
CA CYS A 204 11.14 -23.36 41.41
C CYS A 204 10.89 -24.68 42.14
N ALA A 205 10.39 -25.71 41.44
CA ALA A 205 10.18 -27.03 42.03
C ALA A 205 11.50 -27.67 42.50
N ASN A 206 12.55 -27.59 41.68
CA ASN A 206 13.86 -28.13 42.05
C ASN A 206 14.50 -27.36 43.21
N ALA A 207 14.39 -26.03 43.21
CA ALA A 207 14.93 -25.19 44.29
C ALA A 207 14.21 -25.38 45.63
N CYS A 208 12.97 -25.85 45.62
CA CYS A 208 12.18 -26.12 46.82
C CYS A 208 12.49 -27.51 47.44
N LEU A 209 13.17 -28.39 46.71
CA LEU A 209 13.53 -29.76 47.14
C LEU A 209 14.94 -29.89 47.72
N THR A 210 15.74 -28.82 47.64
CA THR A 210 17.07 -28.67 48.24
C THR A 210 17.02 -27.74 49.44
#